data_AF-A0A2E1Q458-F1
#
_entry.id   AF-A0A2E1Q458-F1
#
_cell.length_a   1.000
_cell.length_b   1.000
_cell.length_c   1.000
_cell.angle_alpha   90.00
_cell.angle_beta   90.00
_cell.angle_gamma   90.00
#
_symmetry.space_group_name_H-M   'P 1'
#
loop_
_entity.id
_entity.type
_entity.pdbx_description
1 polymer ?
#
loop_
_entity_poly.entity_id
_entity_poly.type
_entity_poly.pdbx_seq_one_letter_code
_entity_poly.pdbx_strand_id
1 'polypeptide(L)'
;MIQGKAWGIQKTLFAVALLASFYGAELFANPTLKSIHVKTPWDQYELKRQGADYTLNSQKVSEKPLRPLIEIIQTPATAPCPKTFKGDVVLKLDTEANQKILELNLKEGLLKGREGCLLISGSGLDLFPLSKDWFLGLGVQKGLSPKKMVFRSNNENFKAQKIKDEWKVIEKPTSETFNFEFFEKFLQSLESYSVDSYIHERVAEKKPVFRLQIPGKTLIFYQISPDTWALKDSKNPWLKISSTWNFWKDLDSNQWTDTYAKFIEQIRSENLSPEEKQKNIEGLGNIWSESLKRAYHHCLLNDSNSISVRRLCIQKIRQRPTDSNTRAILAMIHKTQEPELIEESYNYLKIQNPKGMKPDKNFPKYIKYWTQWWKQTKHSD
;
A
#
# COMPACT_ATOMS: atom_id res chain seq x y z
N MET A 1 -47.16 -14.41 -2.75
CA MET A 1 -47.73 -13.05 -2.90
C MET A 1 -46.60 -12.05 -2.66
N ILE A 2 -46.36 -11.18 -3.66
CA ILE A 2 -45.40 -10.05 -3.70
C ILE A 2 -43.92 -10.48 -3.58
N GLN A 3 -43.21 -10.89 -4.64
CA GLN A 3 -42.65 -10.13 -5.78
C GLN A 3 -41.85 -8.86 -5.44
N GLY A 4 -40.54 -8.92 -5.70
CA GLY A 4 -39.78 -7.89 -6.41
C GLY A 4 -38.80 -7.02 -5.61
N LYS A 5 -37.49 -7.19 -5.83
CA LYS A 5 -36.70 -6.38 -6.78
C LYS A 5 -35.17 -6.54 -6.58
N ALA A 6 -34.52 -6.78 -7.73
CA ALA A 6 -33.18 -6.30 -8.10
C ALA A 6 -31.96 -6.70 -7.24
N TRP A 7 -31.38 -7.85 -7.56
CA TRP A 7 -29.93 -8.08 -7.39
C TRP A 7 -29.26 -7.93 -8.75
N GLY A 8 -28.82 -6.70 -9.02
CA GLY A 8 -27.98 -6.32 -10.14
C GLY A 8 -27.17 -5.09 -9.70
N ILE A 9 -25.93 -4.99 -10.21
CA ILE A 9 -24.94 -3.91 -9.98
C ILE A 9 -24.13 -4.20 -8.68
N GLN A 10 -22.84 -4.53 -8.69
CA GLN A 10 -21.71 -3.83 -9.32
C GLN A 10 -20.59 -4.81 -9.76
N LYS A 11 -20.59 -5.15 -11.06
CA LYS A 11 -19.39 -5.53 -11.83
C LYS A 11 -18.76 -4.29 -12.49
N THR A 12 -18.92 -3.13 -11.87
CA THR A 12 -18.71 -1.82 -12.50
C THR A 12 -17.50 -1.16 -11.87
N LEU A 13 -16.29 -1.58 -12.27
CA LEU A 13 -15.09 -0.74 -12.21
C LEU A 13 -13.90 -1.27 -13.03
N PHE A 14 -13.99 -2.46 -13.65
CA PHE A 14 -12.99 -2.95 -14.61
C PHE A 14 -13.44 -2.92 -16.08
N ALA A 15 -14.63 -2.38 -16.38
CA ALA A 15 -15.24 -2.47 -17.71
C ALA A 15 -15.38 -1.16 -18.49
N VAL A 16 -14.96 0.01 -17.96
CA VAL A 16 -15.25 1.32 -18.58
C VAL A 16 -14.01 2.03 -19.17
N ALA A 17 -12.84 1.37 -19.22
CA ALA A 17 -11.70 1.87 -20.01
C ALA A 17 -11.00 0.81 -20.88
N LEU A 18 -11.54 -0.41 -20.96
CA LEU A 18 -10.90 -1.53 -21.67
C LEU A 18 -11.82 -2.28 -22.67
N LEU A 19 -13.07 -1.84 -22.86
CA LEU A 19 -14.02 -2.53 -23.75
C LEU A 19 -14.60 -1.67 -24.89
N ALA A 20 -13.94 -0.56 -25.23
CA ALA A 20 -14.24 0.18 -26.46
C ALA A 20 -12.95 0.50 -27.25
N SER A 21 -12.14 -0.52 -27.54
CA SER A 21 -11.15 -0.53 -28.66
C SER A 21 -10.31 -1.81 -28.77
N PHE A 22 -10.78 -2.99 -28.35
CA PHE A 22 -10.05 -4.25 -28.56
C PHE A 22 -10.95 -5.37 -29.13
N TYR A 23 -11.62 -5.07 -30.23
CA TYR A 23 -11.83 -6.08 -31.29
C TYR A 23 -10.80 -5.79 -32.38
N GLY A 24 -9.66 -6.48 -32.30
CA GLY A 24 -8.54 -6.26 -33.22
C GLY A 24 -7.27 -7.01 -32.82
N ALA A 25 -7.38 -8.25 -32.36
CA ALA A 25 -6.22 -9.08 -32.02
C ALA A 25 -5.44 -9.59 -33.26
N GLU A 26 -5.76 -9.15 -34.48
CA GLU A 26 -5.08 -9.56 -35.72
C GLU A 26 -4.67 -8.41 -36.66
N LEU A 27 -4.78 -7.14 -36.23
CA LEU A 27 -4.41 -5.96 -37.06
C LEU A 27 -3.01 -5.37 -36.76
N PHE A 28 -2.26 -5.92 -35.80
CA PHE A 28 -1.01 -5.30 -35.31
C PHE A 28 0.29 -5.85 -35.92
N ALA A 29 0.21 -6.75 -36.90
CA ALA A 29 1.32 -6.96 -37.81
C ALA A 29 1.34 -5.82 -38.83
N ASN A 30 1.77 -4.63 -38.42
CA ASN A 30 2.05 -3.54 -39.36
C ASN A 30 3.54 -3.64 -39.75
N PRO A 31 3.92 -4.33 -40.85
CA PRO A 31 5.31 -4.65 -41.19
C PRO A 31 6.18 -3.42 -41.49
N THR A 32 5.62 -2.21 -41.50
CA THR A 32 6.29 -1.04 -42.09
C THR A 32 7.22 -0.28 -41.13
N LEU A 33 7.05 -0.35 -39.80
CA LEU A 33 7.83 0.44 -38.85
C LEU A 33 9.10 -0.31 -38.40
N LYS A 34 10.27 0.14 -38.86
CA LYS A 34 11.59 -0.46 -38.58
C LYS A 34 12.19 0.02 -37.27
N SER A 35 12.12 1.31 -36.99
CA SER A 35 12.59 1.86 -35.72
C SER A 35 11.85 3.12 -35.31
N ILE A 36 11.89 3.38 -34.01
CA ILE A 36 11.34 4.58 -33.37
C ILE A 36 12.47 5.19 -32.55
N HIS A 37 12.93 6.37 -32.94
CA HIS A 37 13.79 7.19 -32.12
C HIS A 37 12.95 8.18 -31.34
N VAL A 38 13.09 8.17 -30.02
CA VAL A 38 12.39 9.08 -29.12
C VAL A 38 13.42 9.98 -28.46
N LYS A 39 13.21 11.29 -28.57
CA LYS A 39 14.00 12.30 -27.89
C LYS A 39 13.07 13.15 -27.02
N THR A 40 13.35 13.18 -25.73
CA THR A 40 12.67 14.02 -24.74
C THR A 40 13.71 14.95 -24.10
N PRO A 41 13.31 15.91 -23.23
CA PRO A 41 14.27 16.78 -22.56
C PRO A 41 15.14 16.03 -21.53
N TRP A 42 14.81 14.78 -21.21
CA TRP A 42 15.46 14.02 -20.12
C TRP A 42 16.02 12.66 -20.54
N ASP A 43 15.68 12.17 -21.73
CA ASP A 43 16.20 10.90 -22.24
C ASP A 43 16.19 10.87 -23.78
N GLN A 44 16.99 9.97 -24.34
CA GLN A 44 16.98 9.66 -25.75
C GLN A 44 17.21 8.17 -25.95
N TYR A 45 16.34 7.53 -26.73
CA TYR A 45 16.44 6.10 -26.98
C TYR A 45 15.90 5.73 -28.36
N GLU A 46 16.30 4.54 -28.82
CA GLU A 46 15.84 3.97 -30.07
C GLU A 46 15.31 2.57 -29.82
N LEU A 47 14.12 2.30 -30.35
CA LEU A 47 13.54 0.96 -30.41
C LEU A 47 13.67 0.46 -31.84
N LYS A 48 14.35 -0.67 -32.03
CA LYS A 48 14.50 -1.32 -33.34
C LYS A 48 13.65 -2.56 -33.40
N ARG A 49 12.93 -2.75 -34.50
CA ARG A 49 12.22 -3.99 -34.77
C ARG A 49 13.18 -5.03 -35.30
N GLN A 50 13.20 -6.21 -34.67
CA GLN A 50 13.96 -7.37 -35.09
C GLN A 50 13.01 -8.58 -35.13
N GLY A 51 12.55 -8.91 -36.34
CA GLY A 51 11.49 -9.91 -36.53
C GLY A 51 10.17 -9.47 -35.90
N ALA A 52 9.63 -10.30 -34.99
CA ALA A 52 8.39 -10.02 -34.28
C ALA A 52 8.57 -9.13 -33.04
N ASP A 53 9.81 -8.87 -32.61
CA ASP A 53 10.11 -8.20 -31.34
C ASP A 53 10.72 -6.80 -31.55
N TYR A 54 10.59 -5.96 -30.51
CA TYR A 54 11.36 -4.72 -30.39
C TYR A 54 12.56 -4.92 -29.48
N THR A 55 13.68 -4.29 -29.83
CA THR A 55 14.89 -4.24 -29.03
C THR A 55 15.27 -2.81 -28.65
N LEU A 56 15.77 -2.67 -27.42
CA LEU A 56 16.36 -1.46 -26.86
C LEU A 56 17.78 -1.83 -26.41
N ASN A 57 18.81 -1.16 -26.94
CA ASN A 57 20.21 -1.51 -26.67
C ASN A 57 20.51 -3.01 -26.88
N SER A 58 19.96 -3.60 -27.94
CA SER A 58 20.05 -5.02 -28.28
C SER A 58 19.37 -5.99 -27.30
N GLN A 59 18.66 -5.49 -26.29
CA GLN A 59 17.84 -6.30 -25.39
C GLN A 59 16.38 -6.30 -25.85
N LYS A 60 15.75 -7.48 -25.86
CA LYS A 60 14.33 -7.62 -26.16
C LYS A 60 13.50 -6.92 -25.09
N VAL A 61 12.53 -6.11 -25.52
CA VAL A 61 11.63 -5.37 -24.62
C VAL A 61 10.17 -5.58 -25.00
N SER A 62 9.27 -5.35 -24.04
CA SER A 62 7.83 -5.45 -24.30
C SER A 62 7.36 -4.30 -25.20
N GLU A 63 6.58 -4.62 -26.23
CA GLU A 63 5.91 -3.62 -27.08
C GLU A 63 4.68 -2.99 -26.42
N LYS A 64 4.21 -3.53 -25.28
CA LYS A 64 2.98 -3.08 -24.62
C LYS A 64 2.92 -1.55 -24.40
N PRO A 65 4.01 -0.87 -23.96
CA PRO A 65 4.00 0.58 -23.79
C PRO A 65 3.79 1.37 -25.10
N LEU A 66 4.05 0.78 -26.27
CA LEU A 66 3.89 1.43 -27.57
C LEU A 66 2.51 1.27 -28.18
N ARG A 67 1.76 0.23 -27.81
CA ARG A 67 0.48 -0.12 -28.48
C ARG A 67 -0.50 1.05 -28.55
N PRO A 68 -0.75 1.83 -27.48
CA PRO A 68 -1.66 2.98 -27.55
C PRO A 68 -1.19 4.09 -28.51
N LEU A 69 0.09 4.11 -28.89
CA LEU A 69 0.70 5.18 -29.65
C LEU A 69 0.83 4.90 -31.14
N ILE A 70 0.89 3.62 -31.54
CA ILE A 70 1.06 3.25 -32.95
C ILE A 70 -0.08 3.83 -33.80
N GLU A 71 -1.31 3.81 -33.30
CA GLU A 71 -2.47 4.40 -33.98
C GLU A 71 -2.35 5.93 -34.12
N ILE A 72 -1.91 6.59 -33.05
CA ILE A 72 -1.76 8.05 -32.99
C ILE A 72 -0.72 8.53 -34.01
N ILE A 73 0.45 7.88 -34.08
CA ILE A 73 1.54 8.32 -34.96
C ILE A 73 1.28 8.04 -36.45
N GLN A 74 0.36 7.13 -36.75
CA GLN A 74 -0.07 6.78 -38.11
C GLN A 74 -1.15 7.73 -38.64
N THR A 75 -1.91 8.36 -37.75
CA THR A 75 -2.96 9.30 -38.14
C THR A 75 -2.33 10.54 -38.81
N PRO A 76 -2.81 10.94 -40.01
CA PRO A 76 -2.29 12.13 -40.69
C PRO A 76 -2.67 13.41 -39.94
N ALA A 77 -1.71 14.33 -39.82
CA ALA A 77 -1.89 15.62 -39.17
C ALA A 77 -2.13 16.70 -40.24
N THR A 78 -3.37 17.15 -40.36
CA THR A 78 -3.82 18.03 -41.47
C THR A 78 -4.32 19.39 -41.03
N ALA A 79 -4.52 19.62 -39.72
CA ALA A 79 -5.00 20.90 -39.22
C ALA A 79 -3.86 21.95 -39.14
N PRO A 80 -4.14 23.26 -39.21
CA PRO A 80 -3.13 24.27 -38.97
C PRO A 80 -2.52 24.17 -37.56
N CYS A 81 -1.20 24.27 -37.46
CA CYS A 81 -0.52 24.31 -36.16
C CYS A 81 -0.60 25.71 -35.51
N PRO A 82 -0.62 25.79 -34.17
CA PRO A 82 -0.44 27.05 -33.46
C PRO A 82 0.90 27.70 -33.85
N LYS A 83 0.92 29.03 -34.00
CA LYS A 83 2.16 29.78 -34.33
C LYS A 83 3.27 29.58 -33.30
N THR A 84 2.93 29.32 -32.04
CA THR A 84 3.85 29.14 -30.92
C THR A 84 4.08 27.67 -30.55
N PHE A 85 3.87 26.73 -31.49
CA PHE A 85 4.05 25.32 -31.20
C PHE A 85 5.48 25.02 -30.72
N LYS A 86 5.57 24.37 -29.55
CA LYS A 86 6.82 23.88 -28.96
C LYS A 86 6.63 22.42 -28.59
N GLY A 87 7.37 21.52 -29.24
CA GLY A 87 7.35 20.09 -28.93
C GLY A 87 8.09 19.79 -27.62
N ASP A 88 7.48 18.95 -26.79
CA ASP A 88 8.11 18.32 -25.62
C ASP A 88 8.87 17.06 -26.03
N VAL A 89 8.38 16.35 -27.04
CA VAL A 89 8.95 15.10 -27.54
C VAL A 89 9.15 15.17 -29.03
N VAL A 90 10.30 14.70 -29.51
CA VAL A 90 10.56 14.50 -30.94
C VAL A 90 10.64 13.00 -31.20
N LEU A 91 9.81 12.55 -32.14
CA LEU A 91 9.81 11.19 -32.66
C LEU A 91 10.39 11.19 -34.07
N LYS A 92 11.38 10.33 -34.32
CA LYS A 92 11.78 9.98 -35.68
C LYS A 92 11.41 8.53 -35.95
N LEU A 93 10.53 8.34 -36.91
CA LEU A 93 9.96 7.06 -37.30
C LEU A 93 10.59 6.64 -38.62
N ASP A 94 11.32 5.53 -38.61
CA ASP A 94 11.89 4.95 -39.81
C ASP A 94 11.00 3.81 -40.28
N THR A 95 10.50 3.94 -41.50
CA THR A 95 9.71 2.91 -42.18
C THR A 95 10.47 2.30 -43.35
N GLU A 96 9.92 1.27 -43.98
CA GLU A 96 10.48 0.71 -45.22
C GLU A 96 10.60 1.73 -46.35
N ALA A 97 9.63 2.64 -46.46
CA ALA A 97 9.53 3.58 -47.57
C ALA A 97 10.15 4.94 -47.27
N ASN A 98 10.01 5.45 -46.04
CA ASN A 98 10.34 6.84 -45.70
C ASN A 98 10.69 7.04 -44.22
N GLN A 99 11.35 8.17 -43.93
CA GLN A 99 11.51 8.70 -42.58
C GLN A 99 10.47 9.78 -42.29
N LYS A 100 9.81 9.71 -41.12
CA LYS A 100 8.81 10.69 -40.66
C LYS A 100 9.27 11.27 -39.33
N ILE A 101 9.29 12.60 -39.23
CA ILE A 101 9.55 13.32 -37.98
C ILE A 101 8.22 13.86 -37.45
N LEU A 102 7.97 13.61 -36.18
CA LEU A 102 6.81 14.13 -35.46
C LEU A 102 7.29 14.86 -34.20
N GLU A 103 6.63 15.96 -33.87
CA GLU A 103 6.84 16.65 -32.60
C GLU A 103 5.54 16.62 -31.80
N LEU A 104 5.61 16.21 -30.53
CA LEU A 104 4.46 16.13 -29.64
C LEU A 104 4.59 17.19 -28.55
N ASN A 105 3.55 18.01 -28.41
CA ASN A 105 3.33 18.84 -27.23
C ASN A 105 2.36 18.09 -26.31
N LEU A 106 2.89 17.58 -25.20
CA LEU A 106 2.14 16.78 -24.25
C LEU A 106 1.15 17.62 -23.45
N LYS A 107 1.49 18.89 -23.18
CA LYS A 107 0.62 19.78 -22.41
C LYS A 107 -0.66 20.11 -23.17
N GLU A 108 -0.52 20.49 -24.43
CA GLU A 108 -1.61 20.89 -25.33
C GLU A 108 -2.26 19.68 -26.02
N GLY A 109 -1.64 18.50 -25.95
CA GLY A 109 -2.11 17.30 -26.64
C GLY A 109 -2.03 17.43 -28.16
N LEU A 110 -1.04 18.14 -28.68
CA LEU A 110 -0.90 18.41 -30.11
C LEU A 110 0.29 17.66 -30.70
N LEU A 111 0.05 16.96 -31.81
CA LEU A 111 1.09 16.31 -32.62
C LEU A 111 1.28 17.05 -33.92
N LYS A 112 2.47 17.60 -34.11
CA LYS A 112 2.90 18.26 -35.32
C LYS A 112 3.61 17.26 -36.23
N GLY A 113 3.10 17.13 -37.44
CA GLY A 113 3.76 16.45 -38.56
C GLY A 113 4.20 17.43 -39.64
N ARG A 114 4.54 16.91 -40.82
CA ARG A 114 4.97 17.72 -41.97
C ARG A 114 3.87 18.63 -42.52
N GLU A 115 2.63 18.13 -42.55
CA GLU A 115 1.50 18.77 -43.24
C GLU A 115 0.63 19.62 -42.31
N GLY A 116 0.81 19.49 -41.00
CA GLY A 116 -0.03 20.16 -40.02
C GLY A 116 0.07 19.56 -38.63
N CYS A 117 -0.95 19.84 -37.82
CA CYS A 117 -1.13 19.38 -36.47
C CYS A 117 -2.35 18.49 -36.34
N LEU A 118 -2.32 17.61 -35.36
CA LEU A 118 -3.41 16.75 -34.94
C LEU A 118 -3.64 16.97 -33.44
N LEU A 119 -4.90 17.21 -33.06
CA LEU A 119 -5.29 17.15 -31.66
C LEU A 119 -5.40 15.68 -31.26
N ILE A 120 -4.60 15.29 -30.29
CA ILE A 120 -4.65 13.98 -29.66
C ILE A 120 -5.38 14.15 -28.33
N SER A 121 -6.33 13.27 -28.09
CA SER A 121 -7.05 13.18 -26.82
C SER A 121 -7.07 11.74 -26.32
N GLY A 122 -7.28 11.56 -25.02
CA GLY A 122 -7.39 10.24 -24.39
C GLY A 122 -6.15 9.84 -23.58
N SER A 123 -6.27 8.72 -22.87
CA SER A 123 -5.28 8.21 -21.92
C SER A 123 -3.95 7.81 -22.57
N GLY A 124 -3.92 7.57 -23.88
CA GLY A 124 -2.70 7.22 -24.61
C GLY A 124 -1.59 8.28 -24.52
N LEU A 125 -1.95 9.56 -24.44
CA LEU A 125 -0.98 10.65 -24.21
C LEU A 125 -0.37 10.60 -22.82
N ASP A 126 -1.18 10.23 -21.82
CA ASP A 126 -0.70 10.15 -20.43
C ASP A 126 0.24 8.95 -20.25
N LEU A 127 0.08 7.92 -21.08
CA LEU A 127 0.86 6.67 -21.10
C LEU A 127 2.02 6.69 -22.11
N PHE A 128 2.46 7.86 -22.59
CA PHE A 128 3.54 7.91 -23.58
C PHE A 128 4.90 7.56 -22.94
N PRO A 129 5.68 6.61 -23.48
CA PRO A 129 6.96 6.22 -22.92
C PRO A 129 8.02 7.29 -23.21
N LEU A 130 8.18 8.24 -22.29
CA LEU A 130 9.13 9.36 -22.46
C LEU A 130 10.58 9.01 -22.10
N SER A 131 10.82 7.79 -21.60
CA SER A 131 12.16 7.30 -21.26
C SER A 131 12.26 5.81 -21.56
N LYS A 132 13.49 5.37 -21.84
CA LYS A 132 13.85 3.97 -22.06
C LYS A 132 13.52 3.07 -20.86
N ASP A 133 13.45 3.64 -19.65
CA ASP A 133 13.11 2.92 -18.42
C ASP A 133 11.71 2.28 -18.46
N TRP A 134 10.80 2.82 -19.28
CA TRP A 134 9.49 2.22 -19.52
C TRP A 134 9.58 0.82 -20.15
N PHE A 135 10.64 0.58 -20.92
CA PHE A 135 10.90 -0.68 -21.62
C PHE A 135 11.83 -1.60 -20.83
N LEU A 136 12.70 -1.01 -20.00
CA LEU A 136 13.67 -1.74 -19.18
C LEU A 136 13.11 -2.22 -17.84
N GLY A 137 11.92 -1.77 -17.42
CA GLY A 137 11.43 -2.15 -16.09
C GLY A 137 9.98 -1.81 -15.81
N LEU A 138 9.06 -2.65 -16.33
CA LEU A 138 7.91 -3.08 -15.54
C LEU A 138 8.38 -4.25 -14.67
N GLY A 139 8.06 -4.22 -13.38
CA GLY A 139 8.55 -5.22 -12.43
C GLY A 139 8.71 -4.70 -11.01
N VAL A 140 9.19 -5.57 -10.13
CA VAL A 140 9.36 -5.27 -8.70
C VAL A 140 10.54 -4.33 -8.51
N GLN A 141 10.25 -3.13 -8.01
CA GLN A 141 11.24 -2.17 -7.57
C GLN A 141 11.56 -2.43 -6.10
N LYS A 142 12.86 -2.46 -5.79
CA LYS A 142 13.30 -2.38 -4.39
C LYS A 142 12.98 -0.97 -3.89
N GLY A 143 12.12 -0.90 -2.90
CA GLY A 143 11.64 0.31 -2.31
C GLY A 143 12.44 0.75 -1.08
N LEU A 144 11.77 1.32 -0.10
CA LEU A 144 12.36 1.96 1.07
C LEU A 144 12.02 1.17 2.33
N SER A 145 13.03 0.91 3.16
CA SER A 145 12.87 0.41 4.54
C SER A 145 13.20 1.52 5.54
N PRO A 146 12.32 2.52 5.72
CA PRO A 146 12.60 3.65 6.59
C PRO A 146 12.69 3.23 8.06
N LYS A 147 13.53 3.90 8.84
CA LYS A 147 13.58 3.77 10.32
C LYS A 147 12.76 4.85 11.04
N LYS A 148 12.39 5.91 10.33
CA LYS A 148 11.59 7.05 10.79
C LYS A 148 10.72 7.54 9.65
N MET A 149 9.48 7.90 9.95
CA MET A 149 8.53 8.39 8.95
C MET A 149 7.65 9.49 9.56
N VAL A 150 7.44 10.56 8.79
CA VAL A 150 6.44 11.59 9.06
C VAL A 150 5.47 11.63 7.88
N PHE A 151 4.20 11.60 8.20
CA PHE A 151 3.10 11.45 7.27
C PHE A 151 2.29 12.74 7.30
N ARG A 152 1.90 13.21 6.12
CA ARG A 152 0.96 14.33 5.99
C ARG A 152 -0.18 13.92 5.07
N SER A 153 -1.35 13.74 5.65
CA SER A 153 -2.64 13.61 4.94
C SER A 153 -3.60 14.63 5.53
N ASN A 154 -4.24 15.45 4.68
CA ASN A 154 -5.35 16.34 5.05
C ASN A 154 -5.20 17.11 6.39
N ASN A 155 -4.03 17.72 6.62
CA ASN A 155 -3.64 18.52 7.80
C ASN A 155 -3.29 17.76 9.10
N GLU A 156 -3.32 16.43 9.10
CA GLU A 156 -2.83 15.64 10.22
C GLU A 156 -1.38 15.19 9.99
N ASN A 157 -0.55 15.39 11.03
CA ASN A 157 0.81 14.88 11.06
C ASN A 157 0.84 13.61 11.91
N PHE A 158 1.14 12.49 11.29
CA PHE A 158 1.45 11.24 12.00
C PHE A 158 2.96 11.03 11.96
N LYS A 159 3.53 10.50 13.05
CA LYS A 159 4.97 10.23 13.14
C LYS A 159 5.22 8.87 13.75
N ALA A 160 6.01 8.05 13.05
CA ALA A 160 6.42 6.73 13.51
C ALA A 160 7.94 6.57 13.48
N GLN A 161 8.47 5.83 14.45
CA GLN A 161 9.89 5.48 14.54
C GLN A 161 10.08 4.05 15.00
N LYS A 162 11.04 3.35 14.40
CA LYS A 162 11.48 2.03 14.83
C LYS A 162 12.48 2.16 16.00
N ILE A 163 12.19 1.49 17.12
CA ILE A 163 13.02 1.44 18.34
C ILE A 163 13.18 -0.02 18.76
N LYS A 164 14.42 -0.54 18.80
CA LYS A 164 14.71 -1.96 19.14
C LYS A 164 13.79 -2.94 18.39
N ASP A 165 13.66 -2.69 17.08
CA ASP A 165 12.83 -3.44 16.12
C ASP A 165 11.32 -3.27 16.19
N GLU A 166 10.79 -2.53 17.15
CA GLU A 166 9.36 -2.23 17.25
C GLU A 166 9.05 -0.84 16.71
N TRP A 167 8.00 -0.72 15.91
CA TRP A 167 7.47 0.58 15.52
C TRP A 167 6.70 1.21 16.66
N LYS A 168 7.05 2.46 16.98
CA LYS A 168 6.34 3.31 17.92
C LYS A 168 5.78 4.53 17.22
N VAL A 169 4.54 4.84 17.52
CA VAL A 169 3.88 6.08 17.13
C VAL A 169 4.27 7.16 18.13
N ILE A 170 4.86 8.24 17.62
CA ILE A 170 5.34 9.39 18.41
C ILE A 170 4.30 10.51 18.42
N GLU A 171 3.47 10.61 17.38
CA GLU A 171 2.47 11.67 17.21
C GLU A 171 1.21 11.11 16.55
N LYS A 172 0.04 11.66 16.93
CA LYS A 172 -1.35 11.20 16.68
C LYS A 172 -1.58 10.33 15.42
N PRO A 173 -2.48 9.32 15.46
CA PRO A 173 -3.29 8.88 16.60
C PRO A 173 -2.41 8.33 17.74
N THR A 174 -2.96 8.11 18.92
CA THR A 174 -2.15 7.53 20.00
C THR A 174 -1.63 6.18 19.56
N SER A 175 -0.46 5.75 20.06
CA SER A 175 0.08 4.40 19.78
C SER A 175 -0.89 3.25 20.14
N GLU A 176 -2.02 3.57 20.75
CA GLU A 176 -2.95 2.68 21.41
C GLU A 176 -4.12 2.33 20.52
N THR A 177 -4.59 3.31 19.74
CA THR A 177 -5.65 3.14 18.75
C THR A 177 -5.10 3.08 17.33
N PHE A 178 -3.78 3.08 17.16
CA PHE A 178 -3.15 3.01 15.85
C PHE A 178 -3.40 1.68 15.14
N ASN A 179 -3.75 1.71 13.87
CA ASN A 179 -3.96 0.52 13.06
C ASN A 179 -2.62 -0.08 12.58
N PHE A 180 -1.99 -0.89 13.44
CA PHE A 180 -0.72 -1.54 13.11
C PHE A 180 -0.82 -2.50 11.92
N GLU A 181 -1.97 -3.15 11.70
CA GLU A 181 -2.14 -4.06 10.57
C GLU A 181 -2.09 -3.30 9.23
N PHE A 182 -2.81 -2.19 9.14
CA PHE A 182 -2.73 -1.31 7.97
C PHE A 182 -1.33 -0.77 7.78
N PHE A 183 -0.67 -0.34 8.87
CA PHE A 183 0.68 0.20 8.83
C PHE A 183 1.74 -0.80 8.35
N GLU A 184 1.64 -2.07 8.74
CA GLU A 184 2.54 -3.12 8.26
C GLU A 184 2.36 -3.37 6.77
N LYS A 185 1.11 -3.46 6.30
CA LYS A 185 0.79 -3.55 4.86
C LYS A 185 1.31 -2.34 4.10
N PHE A 186 1.14 -1.15 4.67
CA PHE A 186 1.69 0.10 4.15
C PHE A 186 3.22 0.05 4.01
N LEU A 187 3.93 -0.36 5.05
CA LEU A 187 5.39 -0.51 4.99
C LEU A 187 5.83 -1.50 3.93
N GLN A 188 5.20 -2.67 3.85
CA GLN A 188 5.51 -3.68 2.84
C GLN A 188 5.33 -3.12 1.42
N SER A 189 4.27 -2.34 1.20
CA SER A 189 4.00 -1.69 -0.09
C SER A 189 5.01 -0.60 -0.47
N LEU A 190 5.80 -0.11 0.50
CA LEU A 190 6.88 0.83 0.27
C LEU A 190 8.24 0.15 0.12
N GLU A 191 8.46 -0.99 0.77
CA GLU A 191 9.72 -1.76 0.73
C GLU A 191 9.91 -2.46 -0.61
N SER A 192 8.82 -2.85 -1.25
CA SER A 192 8.79 -3.57 -2.53
C SER A 192 7.48 -3.24 -3.22
N TYR A 193 7.54 -2.71 -4.44
CA TYR A 193 6.34 -2.44 -5.24
C TYR A 193 6.58 -2.72 -6.72
N SER A 194 5.56 -3.23 -7.41
CA SER A 194 5.61 -3.36 -8.86
C SER A 194 5.34 -2.00 -9.52
N VAL A 195 6.14 -1.62 -10.51
CA VAL A 195 5.71 -0.55 -11.41
C VAL A 195 4.89 -1.18 -12.51
N ASP A 196 3.59 -0.88 -12.51
CA ASP A 196 2.64 -1.44 -13.47
C ASP A 196 2.52 -0.55 -14.71
N SER A 197 2.65 0.76 -14.51
CA SER A 197 2.70 1.74 -15.58
C SER A 197 3.35 3.03 -15.09
N TYR A 198 3.64 3.90 -16.03
CA TYR A 198 4.09 5.26 -15.78
C TYR A 198 3.04 6.19 -16.40
N ILE A 199 2.81 7.36 -15.80
CA ILE A 199 1.91 8.37 -16.34
C ILE A 199 2.49 9.77 -16.26
N HIS A 200 2.00 10.66 -17.12
CA HIS A 200 2.35 12.07 -17.06
C HIS A 200 1.88 12.75 -15.77
N GLU A 201 2.69 13.67 -15.24
CA GLU A 201 2.32 14.46 -14.04
C GLU A 201 1.03 15.28 -14.18
N ARG A 202 0.59 15.66 -15.40
CA ARG A 202 -0.61 16.48 -15.60
C ARG A 202 -1.88 15.81 -15.10
N VAL A 203 -1.90 14.46 -15.10
CA VAL A 203 -3.04 13.67 -14.60
C VAL A 203 -3.21 13.84 -13.09
N ALA A 204 -2.14 14.23 -12.39
CA ALA A 204 -2.16 14.53 -10.96
C ALA A 204 -2.51 16.00 -10.63
N GLU A 205 -2.72 16.86 -11.63
CA GLU A 205 -3.12 18.24 -11.37
C GLU A 205 -4.42 18.28 -10.56
N LYS A 206 -4.40 19.04 -9.45
CA LYS A 206 -5.52 19.19 -8.51
C LYS A 206 -5.99 17.88 -7.85
N LYS A 207 -5.22 16.79 -7.96
CA LYS A 207 -5.54 15.53 -7.28
C LYS A 207 -5.14 15.56 -5.80
N PRO A 208 -5.79 14.75 -4.94
CA PRO A 208 -5.36 14.56 -3.57
C PRO A 208 -3.91 14.07 -3.51
N VAL A 209 -3.17 14.57 -2.51
CA VAL A 209 -1.75 14.28 -2.34
C VAL A 209 -1.48 13.73 -0.96
N PHE A 210 -0.77 12.60 -0.91
CA PHE A 210 -0.19 12.06 0.30
C PHE A 210 1.33 12.28 0.28
N ARG A 211 1.87 12.84 1.36
CA ARG A 211 3.32 13.09 1.48
C ARG A 211 3.92 12.24 2.59
N LEU A 212 4.94 11.47 2.22
CA LEU A 212 5.74 10.69 3.14
C LEU A 212 7.14 11.30 3.23
N GLN A 213 7.49 11.80 4.41
CA GLN A 213 8.82 12.28 4.73
C GLN A 213 9.60 11.19 5.46
N ILE A 214 10.76 10.85 4.92
CA ILE A 214 11.74 9.94 5.53
C ILE A 214 13.10 10.66 5.60
N PRO A 215 14.08 10.15 6.39
CA PRO A 215 15.42 10.75 6.42
C PRO A 215 16.01 10.90 5.01
N GLY A 216 16.27 12.15 4.60
CA GLY A 216 16.88 12.49 3.31
C GLY A 216 15.98 12.41 2.08
N LYS A 217 14.68 12.08 2.21
CA LYS A 217 13.77 11.98 1.05
C LYS A 217 12.33 12.35 1.40
N THR A 218 11.66 13.04 0.48
CA THR A 218 10.20 13.20 0.51
C THR A 218 9.63 12.45 -0.69
N LEU A 219 8.70 11.53 -0.43
CA LEU A 219 7.88 10.90 -1.46
C LEU A 219 6.53 11.62 -1.56
N ILE A 220 6.06 11.80 -2.78
CA ILE A 220 4.77 12.43 -3.06
C ILE A 220 3.94 11.43 -3.85
N PHE A 221 2.81 11.03 -3.27
CA PHE A 221 1.84 10.15 -3.91
C PHE A 221 0.60 10.95 -4.29
N TYR A 222 0.10 10.73 -5.49
CA TYR A 222 -1.10 11.36 -6.02
C TYR A 222 -2.19 10.31 -6.23
N GLN A 223 -3.41 10.59 -5.76
CA GLN A 223 -4.56 9.72 -5.99
C GLN A 223 -5.15 10.04 -7.36
N ILE A 224 -4.83 9.22 -8.36
CA ILE A 224 -5.20 9.46 -9.76
C ILE A 224 -6.64 8.99 -10.04
N SER A 225 -7.03 7.90 -9.37
CA SER A 225 -8.39 7.33 -9.33
C SER A 225 -8.70 6.89 -7.89
N PRO A 226 -9.96 6.55 -7.55
CA PRO A 226 -10.32 6.09 -6.20
C PRO A 226 -9.41 4.98 -5.65
N ASP A 227 -9.00 4.05 -6.51
CA ASP A 227 -8.22 2.86 -6.15
C ASP A 227 -6.81 2.90 -6.74
N THR A 228 -6.33 4.05 -7.25
CA THR A 228 -5.02 4.13 -7.94
C THR A 228 -4.19 5.30 -7.44
N TRP A 229 -3.01 4.96 -6.93
CA TRP A 229 -2.00 5.91 -6.49
C TRP A 229 -0.82 5.92 -7.45
N ALA A 230 -0.23 7.11 -7.64
CA ALA A 230 0.99 7.27 -8.41
C ALA A 230 2.06 8.04 -7.63
N LEU A 231 3.29 7.52 -7.64
CA LEU A 231 4.43 8.09 -6.95
C LEU A 231 5.22 9.03 -7.87
N LYS A 232 5.43 10.27 -7.43
CA LYS A 232 6.41 11.18 -8.02
C LYS A 232 7.79 10.95 -7.42
N ASP A 233 8.74 10.62 -8.28
CA ASP A 233 10.15 10.55 -7.93
C ASP A 233 10.83 11.89 -8.21
N SER A 234 11.76 12.34 -7.37
CA SER A 234 12.42 13.64 -7.56
C SER A 234 13.30 13.70 -8.81
N LYS A 235 13.70 12.53 -9.32
CA LYS A 235 14.58 12.38 -10.49
C LYS A 235 13.81 12.14 -11.79
N ASN A 236 12.51 11.88 -11.72
CA ASN A 236 11.73 11.42 -12.85
C ASN A 236 10.45 12.28 -13.00
N PRO A 237 10.22 12.93 -14.15
CA PRO A 237 9.02 13.72 -14.37
C PRO A 237 7.75 12.86 -14.52
N TRP A 238 7.89 11.54 -14.62
CA TRP A 238 6.79 10.57 -14.68
C TRP A 238 6.36 10.13 -13.29
N LEU A 239 5.05 9.95 -13.12
CA LEU A 239 4.51 9.28 -11.95
C LEU A 239 4.52 7.77 -12.18
N LYS A 240 4.99 7.01 -11.20
CA LYS A 240 4.98 5.55 -11.23
C LYS A 240 3.65 5.07 -10.65
N ILE A 241 2.90 4.22 -11.35
CA ILE A 241 1.69 3.58 -10.82
C ILE A 241 2.03 2.18 -10.32
N SER A 242 1.46 1.81 -9.19
CA SER A 242 1.56 0.47 -8.63
C SER A 242 0.23 0.00 -8.07
N SER A 243 -0.20 -1.19 -8.47
CA SER A 243 -1.32 -1.92 -7.88
C SER A 243 -1.04 -2.36 -6.44
N THR A 244 0.22 -2.39 -6.02
CA THR A 244 0.60 -2.63 -4.63
C THR A 244 0.01 -1.58 -3.68
N TRP A 245 -0.35 -0.39 -4.19
CA TRP A 245 -0.95 0.69 -3.41
C TRP A 245 -2.48 0.75 -3.49
N ASN A 246 -3.15 -0.19 -4.17
CA ASN A 246 -4.61 -0.14 -4.35
C ASN A 246 -5.38 -0.28 -3.03
N PHE A 247 -4.78 -0.88 -2.00
CA PHE A 247 -5.41 -0.96 -0.67
C PHE A 247 -5.40 0.37 0.09
N TRP A 248 -4.74 1.42 -0.43
CA TRP A 248 -4.77 2.78 0.10
C TRP A 248 -6.06 3.52 -0.27
N LYS A 249 -7.15 2.79 -0.57
CA LYS A 249 -8.45 3.35 -0.91
C LYS A 249 -8.86 4.28 0.23
N ASP A 250 -8.89 5.58 -0.06
CA ASP A 250 -9.14 6.64 0.89
C ASP A 250 -8.12 6.67 2.04
N LEU A 251 -6.85 6.96 1.73
CA LEU A 251 -5.77 7.19 2.69
C LEU A 251 -6.01 8.47 3.53
N ASP A 252 -7.09 8.45 4.29
CA ASP A 252 -7.54 9.44 5.25
C ASP A 252 -7.01 9.10 6.66
N SER A 253 -7.35 9.94 7.63
CA SER A 253 -6.96 9.74 9.03
C SER A 253 -7.59 8.50 9.68
N ASN A 254 -8.73 8.02 9.15
CA ASN A 254 -9.46 6.89 9.72
C ASN A 254 -8.73 5.57 9.48
N GLN A 255 -8.07 5.40 8.34
CA GLN A 255 -7.31 4.17 8.06
C GLN A 255 -6.17 3.92 9.05
N TRP A 256 -5.59 4.99 9.59
CA TRP A 256 -4.55 4.93 10.61
C TRP A 256 -5.07 4.61 12.01
N THR A 257 -6.39 4.64 12.19
CA THR A 257 -7.07 4.38 13.44
C THR A 257 -7.73 3.00 13.36
N ASP A 258 -7.56 2.19 14.39
CA ASP A 258 -8.17 0.88 14.48
C ASP A 258 -9.70 1.03 14.47
N THR A 259 -10.40 0.19 13.70
CA THR A 259 -11.88 0.20 13.59
C THR A 259 -12.57 0.09 14.95
N TYR A 260 -11.90 -0.48 15.96
CA TYR A 260 -12.39 -0.64 17.33
C TYR A 260 -11.82 0.40 18.30
N ALA A 261 -11.26 1.51 17.82
CA ALA A 261 -10.62 2.55 18.64
C ALA A 261 -11.48 3.00 19.83
N LYS A 262 -12.78 3.21 19.62
CA LYS A 262 -13.71 3.58 20.71
C LYS A 262 -13.76 2.52 21.82
N PHE A 263 -13.83 1.25 21.47
CA PHE A 263 -13.81 0.16 22.46
C PHE A 263 -12.44 0.05 23.13
N ILE A 264 -11.35 0.23 22.39
CA ILE A 264 -9.99 0.26 22.93
C ILE A 264 -9.85 1.36 23.99
N GLU A 265 -10.32 2.57 23.70
CA GLU A 265 -10.31 3.69 24.65
C GLU A 265 -11.13 3.37 25.90
N GLN A 266 -12.32 2.79 25.73
CA GLN A 266 -13.18 2.39 26.85
C GLN A 266 -12.54 1.29 27.72
N ILE A 267 -11.97 0.26 27.13
CA ILE A 267 -11.28 -0.83 27.87
C ILE A 267 -10.13 -0.26 28.72
N ARG A 268 -9.45 0.75 28.20
CA ARG A 268 -8.28 1.35 28.84
C ARG A 268 -8.59 2.46 29.82
N SER A 269 -9.77 3.06 29.73
CA SER A 269 -10.19 4.17 30.57
C SER A 269 -10.10 3.81 32.06
N GLU A 270 -9.46 4.64 32.87
CA GLU A 270 -9.43 4.46 34.32
C GLU A 270 -10.73 4.91 35.00
N ASN A 271 -11.56 5.68 34.28
CA ASN A 271 -12.77 6.32 34.82
C ASN A 271 -14.04 5.48 34.64
N LEU A 272 -13.99 4.36 33.90
CA LEU A 272 -15.16 3.50 33.70
C LEU A 272 -15.29 2.46 34.81
N SER A 273 -16.53 2.14 35.16
CA SER A 273 -16.81 1.11 36.15
C SER A 273 -16.35 -0.27 35.65
N PRO A 274 -16.04 -1.22 36.56
CA PRO A 274 -15.72 -2.59 36.18
C PRO A 274 -16.79 -3.24 35.28
N GLU A 275 -18.07 -2.99 35.56
CA GLU A 275 -19.20 -3.54 34.81
C GLU A 275 -19.25 -2.98 33.39
N GLU A 276 -19.01 -1.68 33.23
CA GLU A 276 -18.94 -1.04 31.91
C GLU A 276 -17.76 -1.58 31.10
N LYS A 277 -16.59 -1.76 31.72
CA LYS A 277 -15.43 -2.38 31.08
C LYS A 277 -15.72 -3.79 30.63
N GLN A 278 -16.32 -4.62 31.48
CA GLN A 278 -16.72 -5.98 31.13
C GLN A 278 -17.66 -5.99 29.94
N LYS A 279 -18.72 -5.18 29.98
CA LYS A 279 -19.68 -5.06 28.87
C LYS A 279 -19.01 -4.67 27.55
N ASN A 280 -18.04 -3.76 27.59
CA ASN A 280 -17.28 -3.36 26.40
C ASN A 280 -16.39 -4.50 25.88
N ILE A 281 -15.72 -5.25 26.75
CA ILE A 281 -14.89 -6.40 26.35
C ILE A 281 -15.76 -7.55 25.83
N GLU A 282 -16.91 -7.80 26.45
CA GLU A 282 -17.87 -8.83 26.02
C GLU A 282 -18.51 -8.48 24.67
N GLY A 283 -18.88 -7.20 24.48
CA GLY A 283 -19.48 -6.70 23.25
C GLY A 283 -18.60 -6.86 22.00
N LEU A 284 -17.28 -7.00 22.18
CA LEU A 284 -16.35 -7.32 21.09
C LEU A 284 -16.40 -8.79 20.65
N GLY A 285 -17.06 -9.69 21.40
CA GLY A 285 -17.15 -11.11 21.00
C GLY A 285 -15.77 -11.75 20.77
N ASN A 286 -15.56 -12.35 19.60
CA ASN A 286 -14.29 -12.97 19.19
C ASN A 286 -13.43 -12.06 18.29
N ILE A 287 -13.74 -10.75 18.24
CA ILE A 287 -13.00 -9.77 17.45
C ILE A 287 -11.58 -9.62 18.00
N TRP A 288 -10.63 -9.47 17.09
CA TRP A 288 -9.21 -9.36 17.42
C TRP A 288 -8.51 -8.35 16.51
N SER A 289 -7.64 -7.53 17.10
CA SER A 289 -6.66 -6.69 16.41
C SER A 289 -5.43 -6.54 17.29
N GLU A 290 -4.29 -6.10 16.74
CA GLU A 290 -3.08 -5.87 17.54
C GLU A 290 -3.29 -4.75 18.58
N SER A 291 -4.15 -3.78 18.30
CA SER A 291 -4.47 -2.69 19.21
C SER A 291 -5.41 -3.14 20.33
N LEU A 292 -6.39 -4.00 20.03
CA LEU A 292 -7.20 -4.67 21.05
C LEU A 292 -6.34 -5.56 21.95
N LYS A 293 -5.39 -6.31 21.39
CA LYS A 293 -4.43 -7.10 22.17
C LYS A 293 -3.65 -6.21 23.15
N ARG A 294 -3.13 -5.06 22.69
CA ARG A 294 -2.44 -4.08 23.56
C ARG A 294 -3.37 -3.52 24.64
N ALA A 295 -4.63 -3.26 24.32
CA ALA A 295 -5.64 -2.83 25.29
C ALA A 295 -5.88 -3.91 26.36
N TYR A 296 -6.00 -5.17 25.97
CA TYR A 296 -6.13 -6.30 26.91
C TYR A 296 -4.87 -6.47 27.76
N HIS A 297 -3.67 -6.31 27.21
CA HIS A 297 -2.43 -6.35 27.99
C HIS A 297 -2.36 -5.22 29.02
N HIS A 298 -2.71 -4.01 28.61
CA HIS A 298 -2.78 -2.86 29.52
C HIS A 298 -3.78 -3.13 30.65
N CYS A 299 -4.97 -3.59 30.29
CA CYS A 299 -6.03 -3.90 31.24
C CYS A 299 -5.62 -5.02 32.22
N LEU A 300 -4.94 -6.06 31.72
CA LEU A 300 -4.45 -7.19 32.50
C LEU A 300 -3.35 -6.79 33.50
N LEU A 301 -2.44 -5.91 33.09
CA LEU A 301 -1.26 -5.49 33.84
C LEU A 301 -1.49 -4.30 34.77
N ASN A 302 -2.65 -3.63 34.67
CA ASN A 302 -3.03 -2.55 35.56
C ASN A 302 -3.77 -3.12 36.79
N ASP A 303 -3.15 -2.98 37.96
CA ASP A 303 -3.65 -3.53 39.21
C ASP A 303 -4.86 -2.77 39.78
N SER A 304 -5.19 -1.59 39.25
CA SER A 304 -6.43 -0.88 39.60
C SER A 304 -7.68 -1.52 38.96
N ASN A 305 -7.52 -2.36 37.93
CA ASN A 305 -8.64 -3.07 37.34
C ASN A 305 -9.09 -4.24 38.23
N SER A 306 -10.41 -4.45 38.30
CA SER A 306 -10.99 -5.55 39.05
C SER A 306 -10.51 -6.92 38.54
N ILE A 307 -10.47 -7.90 39.44
CA ILE A 307 -10.14 -9.30 39.13
C ILE A 307 -10.99 -9.82 37.98
N SER A 308 -12.29 -9.49 37.98
CA SER A 308 -13.24 -9.96 36.99
C SER A 308 -12.98 -9.39 35.59
N VAL A 309 -12.61 -8.10 35.48
CA VAL A 309 -12.17 -7.48 34.22
C VAL A 309 -10.85 -8.09 33.73
N ARG A 310 -9.87 -8.26 34.63
CA ARG A 310 -8.57 -8.86 34.29
C ARG A 310 -8.72 -10.31 33.82
N ARG A 311 -9.57 -11.10 34.48
CA ARG A 311 -9.90 -12.48 34.08
C ARG A 311 -10.50 -12.53 32.68
N LEU A 312 -11.43 -11.63 32.37
CA LEU A 312 -12.01 -11.53 31.03
C LEU A 312 -10.95 -11.20 29.97
N CYS A 313 -9.99 -10.31 30.28
CA CYS A 313 -8.86 -10.05 29.39
C CYS A 313 -8.00 -11.31 29.15
N ILE A 314 -7.74 -12.13 30.19
CA ILE A 314 -7.04 -13.41 30.05
C ILE A 314 -7.82 -14.34 29.09
N GLN A 315 -9.13 -14.42 29.24
CA GLN A 315 -9.99 -15.24 28.38
C GLN A 315 -9.94 -14.78 26.92
N LYS A 316 -9.92 -13.47 26.66
CA LYS A 316 -9.75 -12.94 25.29
C LYS A 316 -8.38 -13.30 24.70
N ILE A 317 -7.29 -13.06 25.43
CA ILE A 317 -5.94 -13.37 24.91
C ILE A 317 -5.70 -14.88 24.75
N ARG A 318 -6.38 -15.72 25.54
CA ARG A 318 -6.37 -17.19 25.43
C ARG A 318 -6.84 -17.71 24.09
N GLN A 319 -7.71 -16.99 23.40
CA GLN A 319 -8.17 -17.38 22.06
C GLN A 319 -7.06 -17.26 20.99
N ARG A 320 -5.98 -16.51 21.27
CA ARG A 320 -4.87 -16.26 20.36
C ARG A 320 -3.54 -16.39 21.12
N PRO A 321 -3.12 -17.59 21.50
CA PRO A 321 -1.95 -17.72 22.36
C PRO A 321 -0.69 -17.45 21.53
N THR A 322 -0.11 -16.27 21.74
CA THR A 322 1.10 -15.79 21.07
C THR A 322 2.19 -15.54 22.10
N ASP A 323 3.44 -15.48 21.65
CA ASP A 323 4.58 -15.15 22.49
C ASP A 323 4.43 -13.84 23.29
N SER A 324 3.84 -12.83 22.66
CA SER A 324 3.58 -11.54 23.28
C SER A 324 2.50 -11.65 24.35
N ASN A 325 1.44 -12.43 24.11
CA ASN A 325 0.39 -12.71 25.10
C ASN A 325 0.94 -13.52 26.27
N THR A 326 1.79 -14.52 26.00
CA THR A 326 2.47 -15.32 27.03
C THR A 326 3.35 -14.43 27.91
N ARG A 327 4.09 -13.48 27.32
CA ARG A 327 4.87 -12.50 28.08
C ARG A 327 4.00 -11.65 29.01
N ALA A 328 2.86 -11.16 28.52
CA ALA A 328 1.93 -10.36 29.33
C ALA A 328 1.33 -11.18 30.48
N ILE A 329 0.94 -12.43 30.22
CA ILE A 329 0.48 -13.37 31.25
C ILE A 329 1.54 -13.57 32.33
N LEU A 330 2.78 -13.90 31.94
CA LEU A 330 3.85 -14.10 32.91
C LEU A 330 4.11 -12.82 33.71
N ALA A 331 4.17 -11.67 33.05
CA ALA A 331 4.36 -10.38 33.73
C ALA A 331 3.24 -10.07 34.74
N MET A 332 2.00 -10.52 34.47
CA MET A 332 0.89 -10.42 35.41
C MET A 332 1.05 -11.39 36.59
N ILE A 333 1.35 -12.67 36.33
CA ILE A 333 1.59 -13.69 37.38
C ILE A 333 2.71 -13.24 38.33
N HIS A 334 3.76 -12.60 37.82
CA HIS A 334 4.86 -12.05 38.63
C HIS A 334 4.42 -10.96 39.63
N LYS A 335 3.28 -10.31 39.40
CA LYS A 335 2.81 -9.16 40.18
C LYS A 335 1.58 -9.45 41.04
N THR A 336 0.77 -10.44 40.67
CA THR A 336 -0.47 -10.76 41.37
C THR A 336 -0.28 -11.88 42.40
N GLN A 337 -1.11 -11.87 43.44
CA GLN A 337 -1.32 -13.01 44.34
C GLN A 337 -2.74 -13.57 44.25
N GLU A 338 -3.57 -13.05 43.34
CA GLU A 338 -4.98 -13.40 43.22
C GLU A 338 -5.14 -14.84 42.65
N PRO A 339 -5.67 -15.80 43.42
CA PRO A 339 -5.76 -17.20 43.00
C PRO A 339 -6.53 -17.39 41.70
N GLU A 340 -7.60 -16.64 41.48
CA GLU A 340 -8.45 -16.75 40.28
C GLU A 340 -7.70 -16.32 39.01
N LEU A 341 -6.85 -15.29 39.11
CA LEU A 341 -6.03 -14.83 37.98
C LEU A 341 -4.89 -15.81 37.69
N ILE A 342 -4.32 -16.42 38.73
CA ILE A 342 -3.30 -17.47 38.61
C ILE A 342 -3.87 -18.70 37.92
N GLU A 343 -5.07 -19.14 38.33
CA GLU A 343 -5.75 -20.29 37.74
C GLU A 343 -6.10 -20.06 36.27
N GLU A 344 -6.71 -18.91 35.93
CA GLU A 344 -7.05 -18.59 34.54
C GLU A 344 -5.78 -18.47 33.68
N SER A 345 -4.71 -17.90 34.23
CA SER A 345 -3.41 -17.83 33.54
C SER A 345 -2.78 -19.20 33.32
N TYR A 346 -2.91 -20.12 34.28
CA TYR A 346 -2.49 -21.49 34.08
C TYR A 346 -3.26 -22.16 32.94
N ASN A 347 -4.57 -21.93 32.86
CA ASN A 347 -5.40 -22.43 31.76
C ASN A 347 -4.96 -21.89 30.40
N TYR A 348 -4.52 -20.63 30.33
CA TYR A 348 -3.85 -20.08 29.16
C TYR A 348 -2.52 -20.81 28.86
N LEU A 349 -1.63 -20.89 29.84
CA LEU A 349 -0.27 -21.43 29.67
C LEU A 349 -0.27 -22.92 29.29
N LYS A 350 -1.25 -23.68 29.78
CA LYS A 350 -1.44 -25.09 29.46
C LYS A 350 -1.75 -25.33 27.98
N ILE A 351 -2.36 -24.37 27.27
CA ILE A 351 -2.55 -24.48 25.82
C ILE A 351 -1.20 -24.50 25.11
N GLN A 352 -0.22 -23.74 25.59
CA GLN A 352 1.10 -23.63 25.01
C GLN A 352 2.05 -24.76 25.47
N ASN A 353 1.88 -25.24 26.70
CA ASN A 353 2.61 -26.38 27.24
C ASN A 353 1.68 -27.26 28.10
N PRO A 354 1.06 -28.30 27.51
CA PRO A 354 0.10 -29.16 28.20
C PRO A 354 0.67 -29.90 29.42
N LYS A 355 2.00 -30.13 29.45
CA LYS A 355 2.74 -30.78 30.54
C LYS A 355 3.31 -29.78 31.55
N GLY A 356 2.96 -28.50 31.43
CA GLY A 356 3.49 -27.44 32.26
C GLY A 356 3.12 -27.58 33.75
N MET A 357 3.95 -26.98 34.60
CA MET A 357 3.77 -27.02 36.06
C MET A 357 2.42 -26.40 36.45
N LYS A 358 1.66 -27.11 37.30
CA LYS A 358 0.44 -26.61 37.92
C LYS A 358 0.78 -25.58 39.01
N PRO A 359 -0.08 -24.58 39.26
CA PRO A 359 0.05 -23.74 40.44
C PRO A 359 0.11 -24.60 41.70
N ASP A 360 1.07 -24.33 42.58
CA ASP A 360 1.24 -25.02 43.85
C ASP A 360 1.53 -24.01 44.98
N LYS A 361 1.68 -24.50 46.22
CA LYS A 361 1.99 -23.65 47.38
C LYS A 361 3.35 -22.96 47.27
N ASN A 362 4.24 -23.41 46.38
CA ASN A 362 5.54 -22.81 46.12
C ASN A 362 5.47 -21.96 44.85
N PHE A 363 4.70 -20.87 44.94
CA PHE A 363 4.46 -19.95 43.83
C PHE A 363 5.76 -19.40 43.18
N PRO A 364 6.85 -19.11 43.91
CA PRO A 364 8.13 -18.74 43.29
C PRO A 364 8.69 -19.83 42.36
N LYS A 365 8.54 -21.11 42.72
CA LYS A 365 8.96 -22.23 41.87
C LYS A 365 8.10 -22.32 40.61
N TYR A 366 6.78 -22.14 40.75
CA TYR A 366 5.85 -22.09 39.62
C TYR A 366 6.21 -20.98 38.62
N ILE A 367 6.41 -19.75 39.11
CA ILE A 367 6.82 -18.61 38.29
C ILE A 367 8.16 -18.87 37.58
N LYS A 368 9.14 -19.40 38.32
CA LYS A 368 10.47 -19.72 37.79
C LYS A 368 10.39 -20.74 36.66
N TYR A 369 9.61 -21.81 36.85
CA TYR A 369 9.40 -22.85 35.82
C TYR A 369 8.89 -22.23 34.51
N TRP A 370 7.78 -21.49 34.58
CA TRP A 370 7.14 -20.93 33.38
C TRP A 370 7.99 -19.85 32.70
N THR A 371 8.71 -19.04 33.48
CA THR A 371 9.65 -18.05 32.95
C THR A 371 10.83 -18.71 32.25
N GLN A 372 11.37 -19.81 32.79
CA GLN A 372 12.47 -20.55 32.17
C GLN A 372 12.01 -21.26 30.90
N TRP A 373 10.86 -21.94 30.94
CA TRP A 373 10.27 -22.59 29.78
C TRP A 373 10.10 -21.60 28.62
N TRP A 374 9.48 -20.43 28.87
CA TRP A 374 9.26 -19.41 27.84
C TRP A 374 10.58 -18.86 27.26
N LYS A 375 11.63 -18.72 28.08
CA LYS A 375 12.96 -18.31 27.59
C LYS A 375 13.62 -19.37 26.71
N GLN A 376 13.43 -20.65 27.02
CA GLN A 376 14.02 -21.75 26.24
C GLN A 376 13.35 -21.87 24.87
N THR A 377 12.02 -21.76 24.81
CA THR A 377 11.28 -21.81 23.54
C THR A 377 11.60 -20.65 22.61
N LYS A 378 11.94 -19.48 23.16
CA LYS A 378 12.34 -18.27 22.41
C LYS A 378 13.66 -18.36 21.64
N HIS A 379 14.53 -19.30 22.01
CA HIS A 379 15.86 -19.48 21.40
C HIS A 379 15.94 -20.75 20.54
N SER A 380 14.80 -21.37 20.24
CA SER A 380 14.70 -22.61 19.48
C SER A 380 14.28 -22.41 18.01
N ASP A 381 13.92 -21.17 17.64
CA ASP A 381 13.65 -20.67 16.29
C ASP A 381 14.69 -19.59 15.94
#